data_AF-A0ABD4KTX7-F1
#
_entry.id   AF-A0ABD4KTX7-F1
#
_cell.length_a   1.000
_cell.length_b   1.000
_cell.length_c   1.000
_cell.angle_alpha   90.00
_cell.angle_beta   90.00
_cell.angle_gamma   90.00
#
_symmetry.space_group_name_H-M   'P 1'
#
loop_
_entity.id
_entity.type
_entity.pdbx_description
1 polymer ?
#
loop_
_entity_poly.entity_id
_entity_poly.type
_entity_poly.pdbx_seq_one_letter_code
_entity_poly.pdbx_strand_id
1 'polypeptide(L)' 'MQEVDKREFADVWGAAWAMYGKSVSPQLLSIAFEALRAYSIEEVRIGLTRHIQSPDTGQFFPKPADV' A
#
# COMPACT_ATOMS: atom_id res chain seq x y z
N MET A 1 -7.58 9.80 -0.75
CA MET A 1 -8.46 8.66 -1.05
C MET A 1 -9.77 8.89 -0.34
N GLN A 2 -10.87 8.44 -0.94
CA GLN A 2 -12.21 8.50 -0.40
C GLN A 2 -12.70 7.11 0.00
N GLU A 3 -13.80 7.03 0.72
CA GLU A 3 -14.36 5.76 1.21
C GLU A 3 -14.63 4.74 0.10
N VAL A 4 -14.97 5.21 -1.11
CA VAL A 4 -15.17 4.35 -2.29
C VAL A 4 -13.88 3.65 -2.75
N ASP A 5 -12.71 4.21 -2.42
CA ASP A 5 -11.40 3.67 -2.80
C ASP A 5 -10.95 2.53 -1.86
N LYS A 6 -11.62 2.32 -0.72
CA LYS A 6 -11.18 1.35 0.31
C LYS A 6 -10.99 -0.07 -0.24
N ARG A 7 -11.87 -0.49 -1.15
CA ARG A 7 -11.78 -1.83 -1.75
C ARG A 7 -10.55 -1.94 -2.64
N GLU A 8 -10.37 -0.99 -3.56
CA GLU A 8 -9.22 -0.98 -4.46
C GLU A 8 -7.91 -0.85 -3.68
N PHE A 9 -7.88 0.02 -2.66
CA PHE A 9 -6.74 0.16 -1.76
C PHE A 9 -6.38 -1.17 -1.09
N ALA A 10 -7.37 -1.90 -0.56
CA ALA A 10 -7.14 -3.20 0.07
C ALA A 10 -6.55 -4.23 -0.91
N ASP A 11 -7.04 -4.24 -2.14
CA ASP A 11 -6.57 -5.14 -3.20
C ASP A 11 -5.10 -4.83 -3.57
N VAL A 12 -4.75 -3.56 -3.82
CA VAL A 12 -3.38 -3.18 -4.23
C VAL A 12 -2.38 -3.27 -3.08
N TRP A 13 -2.77 -2.85 -1.88
CA TRP A 13 -1.91 -2.94 -0.69
C TRP A 13 -1.67 -4.39 -0.29
N GLY A 14 -2.74 -5.21 -0.32
CA GLY A 14 -2.66 -6.65 -0.07
C GLY A 14 -1.77 -7.36 -1.09
N ALA A 15 -1.89 -7.03 -2.38
CA ALA A 15 -1.03 -7.57 -3.42
C ALA A 15 0.45 -7.21 -3.20
N ALA A 16 0.73 -5.96 -2.81
CA ALA A 16 2.09 -5.54 -2.49
C ALA A 16 2.68 -6.32 -1.31
N TRP A 17 1.90 -6.59 -0.26
CA TRP A 17 2.33 -7.46 0.85
C TRP A 17 2.51 -8.94 0.44
N ALA A 18 1.64 -9.44 -0.43
CA ALA A 18 1.68 -10.82 -0.91
C ALA A 18 2.95 -11.14 -1.71
N MET A 19 3.55 -10.14 -2.40
CA MET A 19 4.87 -10.29 -3.04
C MET A 19 5.97 -10.74 -2.08
N TYR A 20 5.82 -10.42 -0.79
CA TYR A 20 6.76 -10.77 0.27
C TYR A 20 6.30 -11.98 1.10
N GLY A 21 5.30 -12.73 0.61
CA GLY A 21 4.72 -13.88 1.32
C GLY A 21 3.99 -13.49 2.60
N LYS A 22 3.49 -12.24 2.70
CA LYS A 22 2.77 -11.73 3.86
C LYS A 22 1.29 -11.50 3.54
N SER A 23 0.45 -11.65 4.55
CA SER A 23 -0.93 -11.17 4.53
C SER A 23 -1.07 -9.96 5.45
N VAL A 24 -1.95 -9.05 5.07
CA VAL A 24 -2.26 -7.85 5.85
C VAL A 24 -3.58 -8.05 6.58
N SER A 25 -3.63 -7.69 7.87
CA SER A 25 -4.87 -7.74 8.63
C SER A 25 -5.80 -6.59 8.24
N PRO A 26 -7.14 -6.74 8.40
CA PRO A 26 -8.08 -5.65 8.15
C PRO A 26 -7.78 -4.38 8.96
N GLN A 27 -7.27 -4.52 10.19
CA GLN A 27 -6.90 -3.40 11.05
C GLN A 27 -5.69 -2.65 10.52
N LEU A 28 -4.66 -3.36 10.03
CA LEU A 28 -3.50 -2.75 9.40
C LEU A 28 -3.86 -2.07 8.08
N LEU A 29 -4.73 -2.67 7.28
CA LEU A 29 -5.28 -2.04 6.07
C LEU A 29 -5.97 -0.71 6.41
N SER A 30 -6.80 -0.69 7.46
CA SER A 30 -7.46 0.54 7.87
C SER A 30 -6.45 1.62 8.27
N ILE A 31 -5.41 1.27 9.03
CA ILE A 31 -4.36 2.22 9.45
C ILE A 31 -3.59 2.75 8.23
N ALA A 32 -3.22 1.88 7.29
CA ALA A 32 -2.51 2.28 6.09
C ALA A 32 -3.37 3.19 5.18
N PHE A 33 -4.66 2.89 5.05
CA PHE A 33 -5.60 3.72 4.31
C PHE A 33 -5.70 5.14 4.90
N GLU A 34 -5.82 5.24 6.23
CA GLU A 34 -5.86 6.53 6.93
C GLU A 34 -4.56 7.32 6.75
N ALA A 35 -3.41 6.64 6.88
CA ALA A 35 -2.09 7.27 6.73
C ALA A 35 -1.86 7.84 5.32
N LEU A 36 -2.42 7.21 4.29
CA LEU A 36 -2.30 7.62 2.90
C LEU A 36 -3.52 8.39 2.37
N ARG A 37 -4.48 8.74 3.25
CA ARG A 37 -5.75 9.35 2.86
C ARG A 37 -5.59 10.68 2.11
N ALA A 38 -4.47 11.37 2.24
CA ALA A 38 -4.17 12.61 1.52
C ALA A 38 -3.93 12.41 0.00
N TYR A 39 -3.53 11.21 -0.43
CA TYR A 39 -3.20 10.90 -1.82
C TYR A 39 -4.38 10.26 -2.56
N SER A 40 -4.43 10.33 -3.88
CA SER A 40 -5.35 9.54 -4.72
C SER A 40 -4.95 8.06 -4.77
N ILE A 41 -5.88 7.17 -5.15
CA ILE A 41 -5.57 5.75 -5.33
C ILE A 41 -4.53 5.49 -6.42
N GLU A 42 -4.51 6.34 -7.46
CA GLU A 42 -3.50 6.31 -8.53
C GLU A 42 -2.10 6.64 -7.98
N GLU A 43 -1.98 7.70 -7.17
CA GLU A 43 -0.71 8.07 -6.54
C GLU A 43 -0.18 6.96 -5.63
N VAL A 44 -1.06 6.30 -4.86
CA VAL A 44 -0.69 5.14 -4.02
C VAL A 44 -0.18 3.98 -4.87
N ARG A 45 -0.83 3.66 -5.99
CA ARG A 45 -0.37 2.61 -6.92
C ARG A 45 1.01 2.92 -7.50
N ILE A 46 1.25 4.18 -7.87
CA ILE A 46 2.54 4.63 -8.39
C ILE A 46 3.61 4.53 -7.29
N GLY A 47 3.33 5.00 -6.08
CA GLY A 47 4.24 4.92 -4.94
C GLY A 47 4.62 3.47 -4.59
N LEU A 48 3.62 2.58 -4.50
CA LEU A 48 3.86 1.15 -4.29
C LEU A 48 4.73 0.51 -5.37
N THR A 49 4.49 0.85 -6.64
CA THR A 49 5.29 0.34 -7.77
C THR A 49 6.74 0.82 -7.66
N ARG A 50 6.95 2.09 -7.31
CA ARG A 50 8.30 2.67 -7.10
C ARG A 50 9.01 2.01 -5.92
N HIS A 51 8.30 1.77 -4.81
CA HIS A 51 8.86 1.05 -3.66
C HIS A 51 9.31 -0.36 -4.05
N ILE A 52 8.48 -1.12 -4.76
CA ILE A 52 8.81 -2.48 -5.22
C ILE A 52 10.04 -2.49 -6.15
N GLN A 53 10.22 -1.45 -6.97
CA GLN A 53 11.36 -1.31 -7.87
C GLN A 53 12.63 -0.76 -7.19
N SER A 54 12.53 -0.28 -5.95
CA SER A 54 13.64 0.33 -5.22
C SER A 54 14.63 -0.75 -4.75
N PRO A 55 15.92 -0.69 -5.13
CA PRO A 55 16.92 -1.62 -4.61
C PRO A 55 17.19 -1.42 -3.11
N ASP A 56 16.88 -0.23 -2.59
CA ASP A 56 17.15 0.16 -1.21
C ASP A 56 15.99 -0.24 -0.27
N THR A 57 14.75 0.03 -0.66
CA THR A 57 13.56 -0.16 0.20
C THR A 57 12.70 -1.34 -0.24
N GLY A 58 12.74 -1.72 -1.52
CA GLY A 58 11.90 -2.77 -2.10
C GLY A 58 12.21 -4.19 -1.63
N GLN A 59 13.26 -4.38 -0.81
CA GLN A 59 13.59 -5.65 -0.17
C GLN A 59 12.58 -6.03 0.94
N PHE A 60 11.78 -5.08 1.42
CA PHE A 60 10.79 -5.27 2.47
C PHE A 60 9.39 -4.90 2.00
N PHE A 61 8.37 -5.46 2.67
CA PHE A 61 6.98 -5.07 2.43
C PHE A 61 6.75 -3.58 2.73
N PRO A 62 5.87 -2.91 1.97
CA PRO A 62 5.67 -1.47 2.10
C PRO A 62 5.03 -1.11 3.44
N LYS A 63 5.56 -0.05 4.07
CA LYS A 63 4.92 0.75 5.11
C LYS A 63 4.36 2.03 4.48
N PRO A 64 3.40 2.73 5.12
CA PRO A 64 2.83 3.96 4.55
C PRO A 64 3.87 5.04 4.23
N ALA A 65 4.97 5.12 4.99
CA ALA A 65 6.03 6.09 4.73
C ALA A 65 6.89 5.80 3.50
N ASP A 66 6.77 4.60 2.92
CA ASP A 66 7.52 4.20 1.73
C ASP A 66 6.75 4.50 0.42
N VAL A 67 5.47 4.92 0.52
CA VAL A 67 4.55 5.22 -0.58
C VAL A 67 4.42 6.72 -0.77
#